data_AF-A0A7C1GI20-F1
#
_entry.id   AF-A0A7C1GI20-F1
#
_cell.length_a   1.000
_cell.length_b   1.000
_cell.length_c   1.000
_cell.angle_alpha   90.00
_cell.angle_beta   90.00
_cell.angle_gamma   90.00
#
_symmetry.space_group_name_H-M   'P 1'
#
loop_
_entity.id
_entity.type
_entity.pdbx_description
1 polymer ?
#
loop_
_entity_poly.entity_id
_entity_poly.type
_entity_poly.pdbx_seq_one_letter_code
_entity_poly.pdbx_strand_id
1 'polypeptide(L)'
;MKTSPIYFALMVGLIQGLGERAWSQATPINTDVAIQPAEGQLIYRSQLRYRSSDLDDPDADVTTWMQSNVVVYGWTSRFSTVLGVPLIRRDFEADGLMGRATDELETGIGDITLLLRYQLWKKLGHQESQTWTVLGGVQIPTYDSPFSSRSWDPIIG
;
A
#
# COMPACT_ATOMS: atom_id res chain seq x y z
N MET A 1 -20.03 -24.64 -0.78
CA MET A 1 -20.78 -23.60 -1.53
C MET A 1 -19.77 -22.82 -2.32
N LYS A 2 -19.81 -22.89 -3.67
CA LYS A 2 -18.91 -22.15 -4.56
C LYS A 2 -19.39 -20.69 -4.62
N THR A 3 -18.66 -19.78 -3.98
CA THR A 3 -18.89 -18.35 -4.12
C THR A 3 -18.26 -17.86 -5.43
N SER A 4 -19.11 -17.36 -6.31
CA SER A 4 -18.79 -16.83 -7.64
C SER A 4 -17.79 -15.67 -7.58
N PRO A 5 -16.80 -15.58 -8.50
CA PRO A 5 -15.75 -14.55 -8.52
C PRO A 5 -16.22 -13.16 -8.97
N ILE A 6 -17.51 -12.97 -9.24
CA ILE A 6 -18.06 -11.75 -9.87
C ILE A 6 -18.11 -10.53 -8.93
N TYR A 7 -18.05 -10.73 -7.61
CA TYR A 7 -18.19 -9.63 -6.65
C TYR A 7 -16.88 -8.86 -6.36
N PHE A 8 -15.73 -9.34 -6.83
CA PHE A 8 -14.45 -8.66 -6.59
C PHE A 8 -14.22 -7.45 -7.52
N ALA A 9 -15.03 -7.29 -8.57
CA ALA A 9 -14.84 -6.28 -9.61
C ALA A 9 -15.54 -4.93 -9.37
N LEU A 10 -16.19 -4.71 -8.21
CA LEU A 10 -17.12 -3.58 -8.02
C LEU A 10 -16.84 -2.79 -6.73
N MET A 11 -15.59 -2.35 -6.54
CA MET A 11 -15.22 -1.39 -5.48
C MET A 11 -14.14 -0.41 -5.96
N VAL A 12 -14.28 0.11 -7.18
CA VAL A 12 -13.53 1.30 -7.62
C VAL A 12 -14.32 2.53 -7.16
N GLY A 13 -14.09 2.89 -5.89
CA GLY A 13 -14.71 4.05 -5.25
C GLY A 13 -14.23 5.36 -5.88
N LEU A 14 -15.13 5.97 -6.65
CA LEU A 14 -14.99 7.29 -7.26
C LEU A 14 -15.26 8.35 -6.18
N ILE A 15 -14.22 8.82 -5.50
CA ILE A 15 -14.29 10.02 -4.65
C ILE A 15 -13.58 11.15 -5.41
N GLN A 16 -14.34 11.84 -6.27
CA GLN A 16 -13.91 13.14 -6.80
C GLN A 16 -14.26 14.22 -5.77
N GLY A 17 -13.28 14.60 -4.96
CA GLY A 17 -13.37 15.78 -4.11
C GLY A 17 -13.32 17.06 -4.96
N LEU A 18 -14.37 17.87 -4.84
CA LEU A 18 -14.44 19.24 -5.34
C LEU A 18 -13.40 20.11 -4.61
N GLY A 19 -12.35 20.49 -5.33
CA GLY A 19 -11.36 21.48 -4.89
C GLY A 19 -10.69 22.05 -6.13
N GLU A 20 -10.60 23.38 -6.21
CA GLU A 20 -10.15 24.12 -7.38
C GLU A 20 -8.80 23.63 -7.91
N ARG A 21 -8.78 23.29 -9.21
CA ARG A 21 -7.63 22.67 -9.88
C ARG A 21 -6.54 23.69 -10.15
N ALA A 22 -5.64 23.89 -9.18
CA ALA A 22 -4.26 24.20 -9.52
C ALA A 22 -3.64 22.93 -10.12
N TRP A 23 -3.36 22.96 -11.43
CA TRP A 23 -2.62 21.91 -12.11
C TRP A 23 -1.16 21.92 -11.63
N SER A 24 -0.95 21.40 -10.43
CA SER A 24 0.36 20.98 -9.96
C SER A 24 0.81 19.84 -10.86
N GLN A 25 1.90 20.03 -11.58
CA GLN A 25 2.63 18.93 -12.21
C GLN A 25 3.05 17.99 -11.08
N ALA A 26 2.29 16.90 -10.92
CA ALA A 26 2.61 15.85 -9.98
C ALA A 26 3.92 15.21 -10.44
N THR A 27 5.02 15.58 -9.80
CA THR A 27 6.28 14.86 -9.94
C THR A 27 6.05 13.39 -9.58
N PRO A 28 6.68 12.44 -10.30
CA PRO A 28 6.55 11.02 -10.00
C PRO A 28 6.86 10.76 -8.52
N ILE A 29 5.86 10.25 -7.80
CA ILE A 29 5.95 9.95 -6.38
C ILE A 29 6.66 8.60 -6.25
N ASN A 30 7.98 8.63 -6.14
CA ASN A 30 8.80 7.42 -6.06
C ASN A 30 8.77 6.77 -4.67
N THR A 31 8.31 7.47 -3.64
CA THR A 31 8.09 6.92 -2.29
C THR A 31 7.03 7.70 -1.53
N ASP A 32 6.24 6.98 -0.75
CA ASP A 32 5.13 7.46 0.10
C ASP A 32 5.62 8.49 1.11
N VAL A 33 6.89 8.33 1.47
CA VAL A 33 7.63 9.12 2.44
C VAL A 33 8.00 10.51 1.92
N ALA A 34 8.07 10.69 0.59
CA ALA A 34 8.49 11.95 -0.04
C ALA A 34 7.32 12.96 -0.19
N ILE A 35 6.09 12.55 0.08
CA ILE A 35 4.90 13.38 -0.10
C ILE A 35 4.69 14.24 1.16
N GLN A 36 4.86 15.56 1.07
CA GLN A 36 4.39 16.50 2.12
C GLN A 36 3.08 17.13 1.67
N PRO A 37 1.91 16.68 2.17
CA PRO A 37 0.68 17.41 1.94
C PRO A 37 0.75 18.81 2.56
N ALA A 38 0.02 19.76 1.98
CA ALA A 38 -0.25 21.03 2.63
C ALA A 38 -1.07 20.80 3.93
N GLU A 39 -1.11 21.80 4.79
CA GLU A 39 -1.93 21.76 6.00
C GLU A 39 -3.42 21.58 5.65
N GLY A 40 -4.07 20.63 6.29
CA GLY A 40 -5.45 20.23 6.02
C GLY A 40 -5.64 19.39 4.75
N GLN A 41 -4.59 19.12 3.98
CA GLN A 41 -4.71 18.38 2.73
C GLN A 41 -4.69 16.87 2.97
N LEU A 42 -5.63 16.17 2.32
CA LEU A 42 -5.71 14.72 2.25
C LEU A 42 -5.23 14.24 0.88
N ILE A 43 -4.35 13.25 0.87
CA ILE A 43 -3.92 12.56 -0.35
C ILE A 43 -4.31 11.10 -0.21
N TYR A 44 -5.08 10.61 -1.18
CA TYR A 44 -5.39 9.19 -1.30
C TYR A 44 -4.69 8.64 -2.55
N ARG A 45 -4.06 7.49 -2.41
CA ARG A 45 -3.41 6.80 -3.51
C ARG A 45 -3.67 5.31 -3.42
N SER A 46 -4.09 4.73 -4.53
CA SER A 46 -4.26 3.29 -4.68
C SER A 46 -3.35 2.77 -5.79
N GLN A 47 -2.69 1.64 -5.55
CA GLN A 47 -1.81 0.98 -6.51
C GLN A 47 -2.18 -0.49 -6.59
N LEU A 48 -2.48 -0.98 -7.78
CA LEU A 48 -2.65 -2.41 -8.06
C LEU A 48 -1.33 -2.97 -8.59
N ARG A 49 -0.87 -4.08 -8.02
CA ARG A 49 0.31 -4.82 -8.45
C ARG A 49 -0.07 -6.26 -8.74
N TYR A 50 0.38 -6.76 -9.88
CA TYR A 50 0.28 -8.15 -10.29
C TYR A 50 1.67 -8.78 -10.25
N ARG A 51 1.78 -9.97 -9.66
CA ARG A 51 2.98 -10.78 -9.69
C ARG A 51 2.60 -12.23 -9.95
N SER A 52 3.20 -12.81 -10.98
CA SER A 52 3.24 -14.25 -11.20
C SER A 52 4.62 -14.74 -10.83
N SER A 53 4.72 -15.91 -10.22
CA SER A 53 6.00 -16.56 -9.97
C SER A 53 5.84 -18.04 -10.25
N ASP A 54 6.62 -18.50 -11.22
CA ASP A 54 6.83 -19.91 -11.51
C ASP A 54 7.91 -20.33 -10.51
N LEU A 55 7.59 -21.22 -9.56
CA LEU A 55 8.59 -21.68 -8.60
C LEU A 55 9.60 -22.58 -9.35
N ASP A 56 10.84 -22.67 -8.86
CA ASP A 56 11.85 -23.60 -9.41
C ASP A 56 11.44 -25.09 -9.25
N ASP A 57 10.29 -25.34 -8.60
CA ASP A 57 9.56 -26.60 -8.57
C ASP A 57 8.56 -26.60 -9.74
N PRO A 58 8.68 -27.49 -10.75
CA PRO A 58 7.94 -27.43 -12.00
C PRO A 58 6.41 -27.58 -11.88
N ASP A 59 5.91 -27.79 -10.67
CA ASP A 59 4.54 -28.21 -10.38
C ASP A 59 3.79 -27.18 -9.49
N ALA A 60 4.28 -25.94 -9.33
CA ALA A 60 3.60 -24.93 -8.49
C ALA A 60 3.64 -23.50 -9.06
N ASP A 61 2.47 -22.97 -9.40
CA ASP A 61 2.24 -21.62 -9.88
C ASP A 61 1.62 -20.73 -8.80
N VAL A 62 2.20 -19.55 -8.58
CA VAL A 62 1.68 -18.57 -7.61
C VAL A 62 1.36 -17.25 -8.29
N THR A 63 0.07 -16.93 -8.33
CA THR A 63 -0.41 -15.63 -8.80
C THR A 63 -0.82 -14.77 -7.62
N THR A 64 -0.30 -13.54 -7.55
CA THR A 64 -0.62 -12.59 -6.47
C THR A 64 -1.08 -11.25 -7.05
N TRP A 65 -2.25 -10.82 -6.59
CA TRP A 65 -2.78 -9.47 -6.76
C TRP A 65 -2.68 -8.72 -5.45
N MET A 66 -2.06 -7.54 -5.47
CA MET A 66 -1.96 -6.67 -4.30
C MET A 66 -2.46 -5.27 -4.63
N GLN A 67 -3.47 -4.81 -3.92
CA GLN A 67 -3.94 -3.44 -3.95
C GLN A 67 -3.46 -2.70 -2.69
N SER A 68 -2.45 -1.85 -2.86
CA SER A 68 -1.95 -0.97 -1.79
C SER A 68 -2.75 0.33 -1.76
N ASN A 69 -3.40 0.61 -0.64
CA ASN A 69 -4.15 1.84 -0.42
C ASN A 69 -3.43 2.68 0.62
N VAL A 70 -3.11 3.93 0.27
CA VAL A 70 -2.35 4.83 1.13
C VAL A 70 -3.11 6.14 1.28
N VAL A 71 -3.31 6.54 2.53
CA VAL A 71 -3.91 7.81 2.92
C VAL A 71 -2.85 8.64 3.62
N VAL A 72 -2.65 9.87 3.16
CA VAL A 72 -1.75 10.83 3.81
C VAL A 72 -2.56 12.05 4.22
N TYR A 73 -2.42 12.47 5.47
CA TYR A 73 -3.06 13.68 5.98
C TYR A 73 -2.03 14.65 6.55
N GLY A 74 -2.07 15.89 6.09
CA GLY A 74 -1.25 16.99 6.59
C GLY A 74 -1.92 17.69 7.75
N TRP A 75 -1.47 17.41 8.98
CA TRP A 75 -1.97 18.10 10.17
C TRP A 75 -1.48 19.54 10.25
N THR A 76 -0.22 19.77 9.88
CA THR A 76 0.41 21.09 9.81
C THR A 76 1.33 21.16 8.60
N SER A 77 1.85 22.36 8.27
CA SER A 77 2.91 22.52 7.27
C SER A 77 4.19 21.70 7.49
N ARG A 78 4.37 21.09 8.68
CA ARG A 78 5.55 20.28 9.05
C ARG A 78 5.23 18.87 9.53
N PHE A 79 3.97 18.55 9.83
CA PHE A 79 3.58 17.29 10.42
C PHE A 79 2.50 16.61 9.58
N SER A 80 2.71 15.34 9.24
CA SER A 80 1.75 14.54 8.48
C SER A 80 1.74 13.11 8.96
N THR A 81 0.59 12.45 8.79
CA THR A 81 0.42 11.02 9.04
C THR A 81 0.17 10.28 7.74
N VAL A 82 0.74 9.09 7.61
CA VAL A 82 0.54 8.17 6.50
C VAL A 82 -0.06 6.88 7.06
N LEU A 83 -1.15 6.43 6.46
CA LEU A 83 -1.79 5.15 6.74
C LEU A 83 -1.75 4.29 5.46
N GLY A 84 -1.16 3.11 5.55
CA GLY A 84 -1.09 2.13 4.47
C GLY A 84 -1.90 0.88 4.79
N VAL A 85 -2.77 0.47 3.87
CA VAL A 85 -3.58 -0.75 3.98
C VAL A 85 -3.44 -1.57 2.70
N PRO A 86 -2.69 -2.68 2.73
CA PRO A 86 -2.57 -3.60 1.61
C PRO A 86 -3.71 -4.63 1.62
N LEU A 87 -4.42 -4.74 0.51
CA LEU A 87 -5.36 -5.84 0.25
C LEU A 87 -4.67 -6.83 -0.69
N ILE A 88 -4.62 -8.10 -0.30
CA ILE A 88 -3.89 -9.13 -1.02
C ILE A 88 -4.85 -10.26 -1.38
N ARG A 89 -4.72 -10.72 -2.61
CA ARG A 89 -5.33 -11.94 -3.11
C ARG A 89 -4.26 -12.80 -3.74
N ARG A 90 -4.17 -14.06 -3.32
CA ARG A 90 -3.21 -15.03 -3.82
C ARG A 90 -3.97 -16.27 -4.30
N ASP A 91 -3.62 -16.70 -5.51
CA ASP A 91 -4.07 -17.94 -6.10
C ASP A 91 -2.84 -18.87 -6.14
N PHE A 92 -2.95 -20.04 -5.52
CA PHE A 92 -1.93 -21.08 -5.49
C PHE A 92 -2.46 -22.30 -6.23
N GLU A 93 -1.75 -22.72 -7.26
CA GLU A 93 -2.05 -23.90 -8.05
C GLU A 93 -0.84 -24.83 -7.96
N ALA A 94 -1.01 -26.01 -7.38
CA ALA A 94 0.05 -27.01 -7.30
C ALA A 94 -0.40 -28.39 -7.77
N ASP A 95 0.41 -29.00 -8.62
CA ASP A 95 0.25 -30.36 -9.11
C ASP A 95 0.73 -31.35 -8.03
N GLY A 96 -0.23 -31.92 -7.29
CA GLY A 96 0.10 -32.88 -6.25
C GLY A 96 0.72 -34.17 -6.81
N LEU A 97 1.68 -34.75 -6.07
CA LEU A 97 2.42 -36.01 -6.35
C LEU A 97 1.56 -37.26 -6.69
N MET A 98 0.23 -37.17 -6.66
CA MET A 98 -0.74 -38.23 -6.97
C MET A 98 -1.79 -37.79 -8.02
N GLY A 99 -1.51 -36.74 -8.81
CA GLY A 99 -2.41 -36.22 -9.84
C GLY A 99 -3.60 -35.44 -9.28
N ARG A 100 -3.46 -34.89 -8.07
CA ARG A 100 -4.50 -34.07 -7.43
C ARG A 100 -4.00 -32.63 -7.38
N ALA A 101 -4.41 -31.85 -8.37
CA ALA A 101 -4.25 -30.40 -8.35
C ALA A 101 -4.91 -29.84 -7.08
N THR A 102 -4.16 -29.00 -6.36
CA THR A 102 -4.66 -28.28 -5.20
C THR A 102 -4.73 -26.81 -5.57
N ASP A 103 -5.96 -26.30 -5.73
CA ASP A 103 -6.24 -24.89 -5.96
C ASP A 103 -6.62 -24.25 -4.63
N GLU A 104 -5.78 -23.34 -4.12
CA GLU A 104 -6.06 -22.55 -2.94
C GLU A 104 -6.17 -21.06 -3.31
N LEU A 105 -7.34 -20.49 -3.06
CA LEU A 105 -7.59 -19.06 -3.16
C LEU A 105 -7.56 -18.47 -1.76
N GLU A 106 -6.63 -17.54 -1.54
CA GLU A 106 -6.48 -16.81 -0.29
C GLU A 106 -6.73 -15.32 -0.55
N THR A 107 -7.51 -14.67 0.31
CA THR A 107 -7.74 -13.23 0.25
C THR A 107 -7.69 -12.69 1.66
N GLY A 108 -6.99 -11.58 1.85
CA GLY A 108 -6.90 -10.95 3.14
C GLY A 108 -6.29 -9.57 3.13
N ILE A 109 -6.25 -8.95 4.30
CA ILE A 109 -5.63 -7.66 4.55
C ILE A 109 -4.25 -7.93 5.11
N GLY A 110 -3.20 -7.47 4.45
CA GLY A 110 -1.86 -7.52 5.01
C GLY A 110 -1.69 -6.52 6.15
N ASP A 111 -0.50 -6.46 6.73
CA ASP A 111 -0.26 -5.57 7.87
C ASP A 111 -0.51 -4.09 7.54
N ILE A 112 -1.17 -3.41 8.47
CA ILE A 112 -1.47 -1.98 8.35
C ILE A 112 -0.23 -1.19 8.77
N THR A 113 0.19 -0.24 7.96
CA THR A 113 1.33 0.62 8.30
C THR A 113 0.84 2.00 8.74
N LEU A 114 1.27 2.46 9.91
CA LEU A 114 1.05 3.82 10.38
C LEU A 114 2.40 4.53 10.50
N LEU A 115 2.62 5.58 9.71
CA LEU A 115 3.80 6.44 9.80
C LEU A 115 3.43 7.85 10.22
N LEU A 116 4.27 8.41 11.06
CA LEU A 116 4.32 9.80 11.42
C LEU A 116 5.55 10.41 10.75
N ARG A 117 5.36 11.58 10.16
CA ARG A 117 6.42 12.32 9.48
C ARG A 117 6.50 13.73 10.05
N TYR A 118 7.70 14.15 10.42
CA TYR A 118 7.96 15.50 10.91
C TYR A 118 9.12 16.17 10.17
N GLN A 119 8.86 17.33 9.59
CA GLN A 119 9.84 18.13 8.86
C GLN A 119 10.57 19.06 9.84
N LEU A 120 11.84 18.73 10.12
CA LEU A 120 12.71 19.52 11.01
C LEU A 120 13.08 20.86 10.38
N TRP A 121 13.42 20.83 9.09
CA TRP A 121 13.96 22.00 8.42
C TRP A 121 13.69 21.95 6.92
N LYS A 122 13.49 23.13 6.31
CA LYS A 122 13.29 23.29 4.88
C LYS A 122 13.90 24.61 4.43
N LYS A 123 14.74 24.55 3.39
CA LYS A 123 15.26 25.72 2.69
C LYS A 123 14.87 25.63 1.23
N LEU A 124 14.18 26.67 0.78
CA LEU A 124 13.80 26.85 -0.62
C LEU A 124 14.83 27.75 -1.28
N GLY A 125 15.59 27.21 -2.24
CA GLY A 125 16.47 27.96 -3.14
C GLY A 125 15.85 28.08 -4.53
N HIS A 126 16.41 28.97 -5.34
CA HIS A 126 15.95 29.22 -6.72
C HIS A 126 16.22 28.03 -7.66
N GLN A 127 17.18 27.17 -7.33
CA GLN A 127 17.55 25.97 -8.10
C GLN A 127 17.49 24.67 -7.29
N GLU A 128 17.54 24.74 -5.95
CA GLU A 128 17.54 23.56 -5.09
C GLU A 128 16.68 23.78 -3.85
N SER A 129 15.92 22.76 -3.47
CA SER A 129 15.21 22.71 -2.19
C SER A 129 15.80 21.62 -1.32
N GLN A 130 16.27 21.99 -0.12
CA GLN A 130 16.79 21.04 0.85
C GLN A 130 15.80 20.90 2.00
N THR A 131 15.47 19.67 2.37
CA THR A 131 14.51 19.38 3.43
C THR A 131 15.05 18.26 4.30
N TRP A 132 14.97 18.45 5.62
CA TRP A 132 15.32 17.45 6.62
C TRP A 132 14.03 17.00 7.28
N THR A 133 13.80 15.69 7.26
CA THR A 133 12.60 15.05 7.77
C THR A 133 13.02 13.86 8.62
N VAL A 134 12.27 13.63 9.69
CA VAL A 134 12.32 12.36 10.44
C VAL A 134 11.00 11.64 10.25
N LEU A 135 11.08 10.31 10.18
CA LEU A 135 9.95 9.41 10.13
C LEU A 135 10.02 8.40 11.25
N GLY A 136 8.85 8.12 11.80
CA GLY A 136 8.67 7.09 12.81
C GLY A 136 7.30 6.45 12.63
N GLY A 137 7.19 5.16 12.84
CA GLY A 137 5.93 4.48 12.67
C GLY A 137 5.99 3.03 13.09
N VAL A 138 4.91 2.32 12.79
CA VAL A 138 4.74 0.93 13.16
C VAL A 138 3.90 0.20 12.13
N GLN A 139 4.29 -1.05 11.89
CA GLN A 139 3.49 -2.03 11.18
C GLN A 139 2.65 -2.79 12.20
N ILE A 140 1.34 -2.78 11.98
CA ILE A 140 0.33 -3.31 12.87
C ILE A 140 -0.23 -4.58 12.24
N PRO A 141 -0.15 -5.72 12.92
CA PRO A 141 -0.68 -6.97 12.39
C PRO A 141 -2.20 -6.92 12.35
N THR A 142 -2.77 -7.28 11.20
CA THR A 142 -4.22 -7.47 11.02
C THR A 142 -4.67 -8.84 11.54
N TYR A 143 -3.72 -9.75 11.81
CA TYR A 143 -3.94 -11.14 12.19
C TYR A 143 -4.75 -11.95 11.17
N ASP A 144 -4.79 -11.46 9.94
CA ASP A 144 -5.38 -12.15 8.80
C ASP A 144 -4.32 -13.09 8.19
N SER A 145 -4.25 -14.31 8.72
CA SER A 145 -3.39 -15.37 8.17
C SER A 145 -3.92 -15.75 6.78
N PRO A 146 -3.12 -15.72 5.69
CA PRO A 146 -1.66 -15.87 5.58
C PRO A 146 -0.84 -14.58 5.33
N PHE A 147 -1.47 -13.40 5.35
CA PHE A 147 -0.86 -12.16 4.87
C PHE A 147 -0.41 -11.20 5.98
N SER A 148 -0.64 -11.58 7.24
CA SER A 148 -0.29 -10.78 8.41
C SER A 148 0.82 -11.41 9.24
N SER A 149 1.69 -10.56 9.79
CA SER A 149 2.67 -10.94 10.80
C SER A 149 2.01 -11.12 12.18
N ARG A 150 2.75 -11.66 13.15
CA ARG A 150 2.32 -11.72 14.56
C ARG A 150 3.06 -10.72 15.44
N SER A 151 3.85 -9.83 14.84
CA SER A 151 4.70 -8.86 15.52
C SER A 151 4.27 -7.43 15.19
N TRP A 152 4.64 -6.53 16.08
CA TRP A 152 4.57 -5.09 15.83
C TRP A 152 5.97 -4.65 15.43
N ASP A 153 6.12 -4.21 14.19
CA ASP A 153 7.45 -3.90 13.65
C ASP A 153 7.64 -2.38 13.59
N PRO A 154 8.58 -1.81 14.36
CA PRO A 154 8.82 -0.37 14.34
C PRO A 154 9.55 0.04 13.05
N ILE A 155 9.19 1.21 12.53
CA ILE A 155 9.79 1.82 11.34
C ILE A 155 10.38 3.16 11.76
N ILE A 156 11.66 3.39 11.47
CA ILE A 156 12.35 4.67 11.71
C ILE A 156 13.20 5.04 10.50
N GLY A 157 13.29 6.33 10.19
CA GLY A 157 14.09 6.84 9.05
C GLY A 157 14.13 8.35 8.93
#